data_AF-A0A964G9I1-F1
#
_entry.id   AF-A0A964G9I1-F1
#
_cell.length_a   1.000
_cell.length_b   1.000
_cell.length_c   1.000
_cell.angle_alpha   90.00
_cell.angle_beta   90.00
_cell.angle_gamma   90.00
#
_symmetry.space_group_name_H-M   'P 1'
#
loop_
_entity.id
_entity.type
_entity.pdbx_description
1 polymer ?
#
loop_
_entity_poly.entity_id
_entity_poly.type
_entity_poly.pdbx_seq_one_letter_code
_entity_poly.pdbx_strand_id
1 'polypeptide(L)' 'MVDAESKPIVWLSGEVKTPPFSTDARIQAGFLLRKLQDGENLSMPLSRPMPSIGERCHELRISDSETSKARIGASFIELM' A
#
# COMPACT_ATOMS: atom_id res chain seq x y z
N MET A 1 -11.39 17.65 -1.39
CA MET A 1 -11.01 18.34 -0.15
C MET A 1 -10.27 17.33 0.69
N VAL A 2 -9.01 17.60 1.03
CA VAL A 2 -8.24 16.76 1.96
C VAL A 2 -8.67 17.21 3.35
N ASP A 3 -9.43 16.38 4.04
CA ASP A 3 -9.90 16.69 5.40
C ASP A 3 -8.68 16.90 6.30
N ALA A 4 -8.67 18.02 7.04
CA ALA A 4 -7.55 18.45 7.88
C ALA A 4 -7.27 17.52 9.07
N GLU A 5 -8.10 16.49 9.27
CA GLU A 5 -8.05 15.53 10.39
C GLU A 5 -7.52 14.15 10.01
N SER A 6 -7.36 13.80 8.74
CA SER A 6 -6.80 12.50 8.36
C SER A 6 -5.32 12.40 8.76
N LYS A 7 -4.92 11.25 9.32
CA LYS A 7 -3.54 11.01 9.75
C LYS A 7 -2.58 11.18 8.56
N PRO A 8 -1.47 11.92 8.70
CA PRO A 8 -0.52 12.10 7.60
C PRO A 8 0.13 10.77 7.21
N ILE A 9 0.40 10.60 5.92
CA ILE A 9 1.19 9.47 5.42
C ILE A 9 2.65 9.71 5.85
N VAL A 10 3.21 8.79 6.63
CA VAL A 10 4.63 8.85 7.04
C VAL A 10 5.35 7.65 6.46
N TRP A 11 6.48 7.92 5.80
CA TRP A 11 7.39 6.91 5.28
C TRP A 11 8.53 6.75 6.28
N LEU A 12 8.66 5.56 6.87
CA LEU A 12 9.60 5.33 7.97
C LEU A 12 11.05 5.21 7.48
N SER A 13 11.26 4.70 6.27
CA SER A 13 12.56 4.64 5.63
C SER A 13 12.45 4.52 4.10
N GLY A 14 13.53 4.88 3.38
CA GLY A 14 13.62 4.77 1.92
C GLY A 14 13.10 5.99 1.15
N GLU A 15 13.50 6.09 -0.12
CA GLU A 15 12.91 7.02 -1.07
C GLU A 15 11.61 6.39 -1.61
N VAL A 16 10.50 7.11 -1.52
CA VAL A 16 9.23 6.68 -2.10
C VAL A 16 9.30 6.88 -3.60
N LYS A 17 9.74 5.85 -4.30
CA LYS A 17 9.63 5.80 -5.75
C LYS A 17 8.19 5.43 -6.09
N THR A 18 7.62 6.09 -7.10
CA THR A 18 6.35 5.65 -7.68
C THR A 18 6.51 4.18 -8.07
N PRO A 19 5.78 3.24 -7.44
CA PRO A 19 5.87 1.83 -7.82
C PRO A 19 5.55 1.71 -9.32
N PRO A 20 6.16 0.77 -10.06
CA PRO A 20 5.87 0.53 -11.47
C PRO A 20 4.48 -0.10 -11.60
N PHE A 21 3.46 0.69 -11.28
CA PHE A 21 2.06 0.33 -11.28
C PHE A 21 1.39 0.97 -12.49
N SER A 22 0.40 0.28 -13.06
CA SER A 22 -0.58 0.91 -13.94
C SER A 22 -1.32 2.05 -13.24
N THR A 23 -1.95 2.91 -14.01
CA THR A 23 -2.71 4.04 -13.44
C THR A 23 -3.80 3.56 -12.48
N ASP A 24 -4.50 2.49 -12.83
CA ASP A 24 -5.56 1.92 -12.00
C ASP A 24 -5.01 1.34 -10.70
N ALA A 25 -3.89 0.61 -10.77
CA ALA A 25 -3.22 0.08 -9.58
C ALA A 25 -2.70 1.19 -8.66
N ARG A 26 -2.21 2.32 -9.21
CA ARG A 26 -1.82 3.50 -8.38
C ARG A 26 -3.02 4.12 -7.67
N ILE A 27 -4.15 4.26 -8.35
CA ILE A 27 -5.38 4.80 -7.76
C ILE A 27 -5.88 3.86 -6.66
N GLN A 28 -5.90 2.56 -6.91
CA GLN A 28 -6.30 1.56 -5.93
C GLN A 28 -5.36 1.58 -4.71
N ALA A 29 -4.06 1.72 -4.92
CA ALA A 29 -3.08 1.84 -3.82
C ALA A 29 -3.39 3.04 -2.93
N GLY A 30 -3.54 4.23 -3.53
CA GLY A 30 -3.85 5.46 -2.80
C GLY A 30 -5.17 5.36 -2.03
N PHE A 31 -6.19 4.77 -2.65
CA PHE A 31 -7.50 4.56 -2.02
C PHE A 31 -7.42 3.65 -0.80
N LEU A 32 -6.76 2.49 -0.90
CA LEU A 32 -6.62 1.55 0.22
C LEU A 32 -5.75 2.11 1.34
N LEU A 33 -4.68 2.84 1.00
CA LEU A 33 -3.86 3.55 1.99
C LEU A 33 -4.68 4.57 2.77
N ARG A 34 -5.57 5.30 2.09
CA ARG A 34 -6.44 6.27 2.75
C ARG A 34 -7.40 5.62 3.73
N LYS A 35 -8.04 4.53 3.34
CA LYS A 35 -8.91 3.74 4.23
C LYS A 35 -8.19 3.30 5.52
N LEU A 36 -6.96 2.80 5.39
CA LEU A 36 -6.15 2.42 6.55
C LEU A 36 -5.81 3.62 7.44
N GLN A 37 -5.53 4.79 6.86
CA GLN A 37 -5.26 6.03 7.61
C GLN A 37 -6.47 6.52 8.39
N ASP A 38 -7.65 6.35 7.82
CA ASP A 38 -8.93 6.70 8.45
C ASP A 38 -9.36 5.62 9.48
N GLY A 39 -8.55 4.58 9.67
CA GLY A 39 -8.75 3.53 10.67
C GLY A 39 -9.67 2.39 10.23
N GLU A 40 -10.01 2.30 8.94
CA GLU A 40 -10.78 1.17 8.43
C GLU A 40 -9.97 -0.14 8.54
N ASN A 41 -10.66 -1.21 8.95
CA ASN A 41 -10.06 -2.54 9.00
C ASN A 41 -10.24 -3.26 7.66
N LEU A 42 -9.17 -3.32 6.87
CA LEU A 42 -9.16 -4.04 5.60
C LEU A 42 -8.87 -5.53 5.83
N SER A 43 -9.65 -6.39 5.19
CA SER A 43 -9.49 -7.85 5.23
C SER A 43 -8.99 -8.42 3.91
N MET A 44 -8.78 -9.74 3.88
CA MET A 44 -8.51 -10.47 2.65
C MET A 44 -9.66 -10.28 1.64
N PRO A 45 -9.36 -10.19 0.33
CA PRO A 45 -8.05 -10.33 -0.29
C PRO A 45 -7.20 -9.05 -0.31
N LEU A 46 -7.75 -7.90 0.08
CA LEU A 46 -7.13 -6.57 -0.09
C LEU A 46 -6.01 -6.29 0.93
N SER A 47 -6.12 -6.89 2.11
CA SER A 47 -5.12 -6.74 3.16
C SER A 47 -4.94 -8.02 3.96
N ARG A 48 -3.69 -8.35 4.27
CA ARG A 48 -3.37 -9.40 5.23
C ARG A 48 -2.68 -8.78 6.46
N PRO A 49 -3.14 -9.09 7.68
CA PRO A 49 -2.45 -8.65 8.89
C PRO A 49 -1.07 -9.31 9.02
N MET A 50 -0.09 -8.56 9.49
CA MET A 50 1.31 -8.98 9.67
C MET A 50 1.74 -8.93 11.15
N PRO A 51 1.18 -9.80 12.01
CA PRO A 51 1.43 -9.75 13.45
C PRO A 51 2.89 -10.03 13.84
N SER A 52 3.68 -10.66 12.96
CA SER A 52 5.12 -10.91 13.19
C SER A 52 5.98 -9.64 13.07
N ILE A 53 5.47 -8.61 12.40
CA ILE A 53 6.15 -7.30 12.24
C ILE A 53 5.73 -6.37 13.37
N GLY A 54 4.44 -6.30 13.65
CA GLY A 54 3.91 -5.48 14.71
C GLY A 54 2.38 -5.48 14.76
N GLU A 55 1.85 -4.94 15.84
CA GLU A 55 0.41 -4.68 15.96
C GLU A 55 -0.03 -3.66 14.91
N ARG A 56 -1.17 -3.91 14.25
CA ARG A 56 -1.72 -3.04 13.20
C ARG A 56 -0.80 -2.88 11.97
N CYS A 57 0.16 -3.78 11.76
CA CYS A 57 0.90 -3.90 10.51
C CYS A 57 0.09 -4.73 9.50
N HIS A 58 -0.02 -4.25 8.26
CA HIS A 58 -0.83 -4.86 7.21
C HIS A 58 -0.10 -4.79 5.87
N GLU A 59 -0.04 -5.90 5.13
CA GLU A 59 0.34 -5.85 3.71
C GLU A 59 -0.90 -5.51 2.88
N LEU A 60 -0.78 -4.53 1.99
CA LEU A 60 -1.79 -4.22 0.98
C LEU A 60 -1.55 -5.07 -0.27
N ARG A 61 -2.63 -5.65 -0.80
CA ARG A 61 -2.61 -6.55 -1.95
C ARG A 61 -3.38 -5.90 -3.10
N ILE A 62 -2.67 -5.61 -4.18
CA ILE A 62 -3.20 -4.91 -5.35
C ILE A 62 -2.88 -5.75 -6.57
N SER A 63 -3.92 -6.08 -7.35
CA SER A 63 -3.76 -6.81 -8.60
C SER A 63 -3.51 -5.81 -9.71
N ASP A 64 -2.29 -5.79 -10.24
CA ASP A 64 -1.95 -4.98 -11.39
C ASP A 64 -1.93 -5.84 -12.67
N SER A 65 -2.98 -5.72 -13.48
CA SER A 65 -3.16 -6.52 -14.69
C SER A 65 -2.30 -6.05 -15.87
N GLU A 66 -1.69 -4.88 -15.77
CA GLU A 66 -1.01 -4.19 -16.89
C GLU A 66 0.53 -4.29 -16.82
N THR A 67 1.10 -4.94 -15.81
CA THR A 67 2.57 -5.10 -15.70
C THR A 67 3.05 -6.27 -16.54
N SER A 68 2.87 -6.18 -17.85
CA SER A 68 3.69 -6.91 -18.81
C SER A 68 4.87 -6.03 -19.22
N LYS A 69 6.07 -6.42 -18.76
CA LYS A 69 7.42 -5.95 -19.16
C LYS A 69 8.02 -4.78 -18.35
N ALA A 70 8.62 -5.14 -17.22
CA ALA A 70 10.08 -5.06 -17.08
C ALA A 70 10.53 -6.09 -16.03
N ARG A 71 11.26 -7.12 -16.48
CA ARG A 71 12.22 -7.88 -15.65
C ARG A 71 13.08 -6.81 -14.96
N ILE A 72 13.36 -6.79 -13.65
CA ILE A 72 14.10 -7.73 -12.81
C ILE A 72 13.97 -7.19 -11.37
N GLY A 73 13.79 -8.06 -10.37
CA GLY A 73 13.92 -7.69 -8.96
C GLY A 73 12.59 -7.68 -8.21
N ALA A 74 12.48 -8.61 -7.26
CA ALA A 74 11.32 -8.82 -6.42
C ALA A 74 10.82 -7.51 -5.77
N SER A 75 9.55 -7.17 -5.96
CA SER A 75 8.86 -6.18 -5.14
C SER A 75 8.48 -6.83 -3.81
N PHE A 76 9.49 -7.05 -2.96
CA PHE A 76 9.28 -7.13 -1.52
C PHE A 76 8.88 -5.72 -1.07
N ILE A 77 7.59 -5.50 -0.86
CA ILE A 77 7.15 -4.46 0.06
C ILE A 77 7.27 -5.10 1.44
N GLU A 78 8.46 -5.05 1.99
CA GLU A 78 8.69 -5.33 3.40
C GLU A 78 8.24 -4.08 4.15
N LEU A 79 7.03 -4.17 4.69
CA LEU A 79 6.40 -3.14 5.49
C LEU A 79 7.08 -3.17 6.88
N MET A 80 8.01 -2.26 7.13
CA MET A 80 8.49 -1.90 8.47
C MET A 80 8.38 -0.39 8.64
#